data_AF-A0A2G4F3K8-F1
#
_entry.id   AF-A0A2G4F3K8-F1
#
_cell.length_a   1.000
_cell.length_b   1.000
_cell.length_c   1.000
_cell.angle_alpha   90.00
_cell.angle_beta   90.00
_cell.angle_gamma   90.00
#
_symmetry.space_group_name_H-M   'P 1'
#
loop_
_entity.id
_entity.type
_entity.pdbx_description
1 polymer ?
#
loop_
_entity_poly.entity_id
_entity_poly.type
_entity_poly.pdbx_seq_one_letter_code
_entity_poly.pdbx_strand_id
1 'polypeptide(L)'
;MTDNLSQNLIVPFRYEDSAIAAVPTNILAEKRSSYQTHQELSDVQEPITSAPPEVRQIIERVLELEKDKLYMRAPRYISDDILKVIKEAIV
;
A
#
# COMPACT_ATOMS: atom_id res chain seq x y z
N MET A 1 51.62 19.14 -24.73
CA MET A 1 50.19 19.48 -24.61
C MET A 1 49.47 18.13 -24.54
N THR A 2 49.40 17.48 -23.37
CA THR A 2 48.33 17.63 -22.34
C THR A 2 46.95 17.47 -23.02
N ASP A 3 46.13 16.46 -22.76
CA ASP A 3 45.76 15.88 -21.46
C ASP A 3 45.29 14.43 -21.60
N ASN A 4 45.78 13.56 -20.72
CA ASN A 4 45.29 12.21 -20.54
C ASN A 4 44.14 12.28 -19.52
N LEU A 5 42.91 12.50 -20.00
CA LEU A 5 41.70 12.46 -19.18
C LEU A 5 41.37 11.00 -18.85
N SER A 6 42.12 10.39 -17.93
CA SER A 6 41.68 9.20 -17.22
C SER A 6 40.49 9.58 -16.35
N GLN A 7 39.29 9.39 -16.92
CA GLN A 7 38.02 9.60 -16.24
C GLN A 7 37.96 8.70 -15.00
N ASN A 8 37.97 9.31 -13.81
CA ASN A 8 37.49 8.66 -12.59
C ASN A 8 35.97 8.47 -12.73
N LEU A 9 35.58 7.36 -13.35
CA LEU A 9 34.18 6.96 -13.43
C LEU A 9 33.76 6.49 -12.03
N ILE A 10 33.07 7.37 -11.29
CA ILE A 10 32.37 6.98 -10.06
C ILE A 10 31.24 6.06 -10.51
N VAL A 11 31.45 4.75 -10.43
CA VAL A 11 30.40 3.76 -10.68
C VAL A 11 29.53 3.71 -9.42
N PRO A 12 28.23 4.07 -9.49
CA PRO A 12 27.36 3.98 -8.32
C PRO A 12 27.20 2.50 -7.94
N PHE A 13 27.45 2.18 -6.68
CA PHE A 13 27.13 0.85 -6.15
C PHE A 13 25.62 0.60 -6.30
N ARG A 14 25.25 -0.42 -7.09
CA ARG A 14 23.86 -0.87 -7.22
C ARG A 14 23.69 -2.12 -6.37
N TYR A 15 22.66 -2.13 -5.53
CA TYR A 15 22.37 -3.28 -4.67
C TYR A 15 22.15 -4.56 -5.48
N GLU A 16 21.52 -4.43 -6.65
CA GLU A 16 21.27 -5.53 -7.60
C GLU A 16 22.55 -6.19 -8.14
N ASP A 17 23.68 -5.47 -8.14
CA ASP A 17 24.97 -5.98 -8.63
C ASP A 17 25.74 -6.74 -7.52
N SER A 18 25.20 -6.79 -6.29
CA SER A 18 25.83 -7.49 -5.18
C SER A 18 25.61 -9.00 -5.27
N ALA A 19 26.62 -9.80 -4.90
CA ALA A 19 26.49 -11.25 -4.81
C ALA A 19 25.39 -11.72 -3.83
N ILE A 20 24.98 -10.84 -2.91
CA ILE A 20 23.93 -11.10 -1.93
C ILE A 20 22.54 -10.94 -2.56
N ALA A 21 22.35 -10.03 -3.52
CA ALA A 21 21.08 -9.84 -4.21
C ALA A 21 20.62 -11.08 -5.01
N ALA A 22 21.57 -11.92 -5.44
CA ALA A 22 21.29 -13.17 -6.15
C ALA A 22 20.83 -14.32 -5.22
N VAL A 23 20.97 -14.18 -3.89
CA VAL A 23 20.59 -15.23 -2.94
C VAL A 23 19.10 -15.08 -2.62
N PRO A 24 18.28 -16.14 -2.78
CA PRO A 24 16.86 -16.07 -2.47
C PRO A 24 16.66 -15.75 -0.99
N THR A 25 15.75 -14.83 -0.70
CA THR A 25 15.37 -14.39 0.66
C THR A 25 14.97 -15.54 1.58
N ASN A 26 14.48 -16.65 1.00
CA ASN A 26 14.13 -17.88 1.70
C ASN A 26 15.31 -18.58 2.42
N ILE A 27 16.56 -18.29 2.03
CA ILE A 27 17.78 -18.85 2.63
C ILE A 27 18.34 -17.91 3.72
N LEU A 28 18.21 -16.58 3.53
CA LEU A 28 18.80 -15.58 4.43
C LEU A 28 17.93 -15.23 5.65
N ALA A 29 16.61 -15.46 5.58
CA ALA A 29 15.72 -15.07 6.66
C ALA A 29 15.81 -16.03 7.87
N GLU A 30 16.52 -15.61 8.93
CA GLU A 30 16.66 -16.36 10.19
C GLU A 30 15.32 -16.69 10.86
N LYS A 31 14.32 -15.80 10.69
CA LYS A 31 12.95 -15.99 11.15
C LYS A 31 11.98 -15.55 10.07
N ARG A 32 11.14 -16.48 9.59
CA ARG A 32 10.01 -16.12 8.74
C ARG A 32 9.08 -15.19 9.54
N SER A 33 8.63 -14.12 8.90
CA SER A 33 7.54 -13.31 9.42
C SER A 33 6.34 -14.22 9.71
N SER A 34 5.75 -14.10 10.89
CA SER A 34 4.52 -14.81 11.25
C SER A 34 3.28 -14.28 10.53
N TYR A 35 3.39 -13.20 9.74
CA TYR A 35 2.29 -12.72 8.92
C TYR A 35 1.94 -13.78 7.87
N GLN A 36 0.66 -14.15 7.82
CA GLN A 36 0.08 -15.05 6.83
C GLN A 36 0.50 -14.57 5.44
N THR A 37 1.46 -15.25 4.82
CA THR A 37 2.00 -14.89 3.49
C THR A 37 1.06 -15.34 2.35
N HIS A 38 -0.07 -15.97 2.72
CA HIS A 38 -1.04 -16.59 1.83
C HIS A 38 -2.41 -15.91 1.90
N GLN A 39 -2.44 -14.61 2.20
CA GLN A 39 -3.63 -13.80 1.92
C GLN A 39 -3.51 -13.35 0.47
N GLU A 40 -4.41 -13.84 -0.40
CA GLU A 40 -4.45 -13.35 -1.78
C GLU A 40 -4.75 -11.85 -1.73
N LEU A 41 -4.09 -11.03 -2.57
CA LEU A 41 -4.28 -9.58 -2.55
C LEU A 41 -5.76 -9.17 -2.80
N SER A 42 -6.53 -10.07 -3.41
CA SER A 42 -7.98 -9.94 -3.58
C SER A 42 -8.73 -9.86 -2.26
N ASP A 43 -8.26 -10.53 -1.20
CA ASP A 43 -8.95 -10.56 0.10
C ASP A 43 -9.03 -9.18 0.75
N VAL A 44 -8.08 -8.29 0.42
CA VAL A 44 -8.04 -6.92 0.94
C VAL A 44 -9.06 -6.03 0.24
N GLN A 45 -9.45 -6.38 -1.00
CA GLN A 45 -10.45 -5.62 -1.76
C GLN A 45 -11.87 -6.10 -1.49
N GLU A 46 -12.06 -7.26 -0.85
CA GLU A 46 -13.39 -7.70 -0.44
C GLU A 46 -13.87 -6.94 0.81
N PRO A 47 -15.14 -6.47 0.85
CA PRO A 47 -16.22 -6.73 -0.08
C PRO A 47 -16.40 -5.68 -1.20
N ILE A 48 -15.48 -4.74 -1.41
CA ILE A 48 -15.63 -3.66 -2.42
C ILE A 48 -15.86 -4.24 -3.82
N THR A 49 -15.15 -5.32 -4.15
CA THR A 49 -15.23 -5.99 -5.47
C THR A 49 -16.46 -6.88 -5.63
N SER A 50 -16.96 -7.50 -4.55
CA SER A 50 -18.15 -8.37 -4.60
C SER A 50 -19.46 -7.68 -4.23
N ALA A 51 -19.43 -6.49 -3.63
CA ALA A 51 -20.62 -5.80 -3.15
C ALA A 51 -21.52 -5.31 -4.30
N PRO A 52 -22.85 -5.26 -4.09
CA PRO A 52 -23.78 -4.58 -4.99
C PRO A 52 -23.39 -3.11 -5.21
N PRO A 53 -23.72 -2.51 -6.36
CA PRO A 53 -23.25 -1.17 -6.74
C PRO A 53 -23.61 -0.08 -5.73
N GLU A 54 -24.79 -0.14 -5.12
CA GLU A 54 -25.23 0.79 -4.07
C GLU A 54 -24.35 0.68 -2.82
N VAL A 55 -24.08 -0.56 -2.37
CA VAL A 55 -23.24 -0.83 -1.20
C VAL A 55 -21.79 -0.47 -1.48
N ARG A 56 -21.29 -0.76 -2.69
CA ARG A 56 -19.95 -0.37 -3.12
C ARG A 56 -19.75 1.14 -3.08
N GLN A 57 -20.73 1.92 -3.57
CA GLN A 57 -20.69 3.39 -3.48
C GLN A 57 -20.63 3.89 -2.04
N ILE A 58 -21.37 3.25 -1.12
CA ILE A 58 -21.29 3.57 0.31
C ILE A 58 -19.87 3.31 0.82
N ILE A 59 -19.31 2.12 0.56
CA ILE A 59 -17.97 1.76 1.04
C ILE A 59 -16.91 2.73 0.52
N GLU A 60 -16.91 3.03 -0.78
CA GLU A 60 -15.94 3.95 -1.40
C GLU A 60 -16.01 5.36 -0.77
N ARG A 61 -17.21 5.91 -0.57
CA ARG A 61 -17.40 7.22 0.08
C ARG A 61 -16.98 7.23 1.55
N VAL A 62 -17.23 6.14 2.28
CA VAL A 62 -16.77 6.02 3.68
C VAL A 62 -15.25 5.97 3.76
N LEU A 63 -14.60 5.22 2.86
CA LEU A 63 -13.14 5.15 2.79
C LEU A 63 -12.51 6.52 2.49
N GLU A 64 -13.14 7.32 1.63
CA GLU A 64 -12.72 8.71 1.38
C GLU A 64 -12.80 9.57 2.65
N LEU A 65 -13.91 9.51 3.38
CA LEU A 65 -14.10 10.23 4.63
C LEU A 65 -13.09 9.83 5.72
N GLU A 66 -12.77 8.54 5.83
CA GLU A 66 -11.76 8.04 6.77
C GLU A 66 -10.36 8.48 6.37
N LYS A 67 -10.00 8.37 5.09
CA LYS A 67 -8.73 8.82 4.55
C LYS A 67 -8.51 10.31 4.84
N ASP A 68 -9.53 11.13 4.64
CA ASP A 68 -9.47 12.57 4.88
C ASP A 68 -9.28 12.92 6.36
N LYS A 69 -9.63 12.02 7.28
CA LYS A 69 -9.49 12.21 8.73
C LYS A 69 -8.35 11.38 9.35
N LEU A 70 -7.51 10.72 8.54
CA LEU A 70 -6.44 9.85 9.01
C LEU A 70 -5.42 10.54 9.93
N TYR A 71 -5.26 11.87 9.79
CA TYR A 71 -4.41 12.68 10.67
C TYR A 71 -5.02 12.89 12.07
N MET A 72 -6.30 12.61 12.27
CA MET A 72 -6.99 12.75 13.55
C MET A 72 -6.91 11.43 14.33
N ARG A 73 -6.44 11.49 15.57
CA ARG A 73 -6.48 10.32 16.48
C ARG A 73 -7.90 9.81 16.75
N ALA A 74 -8.88 10.72 16.74
CA ALA A 74 -10.29 10.42 16.91
C ALA A 74 -11.11 11.30 15.94
N PRO A 75 -11.56 10.74 14.80
CA PRO A 75 -12.36 11.46 13.82
C PRO A 75 -13.66 11.97 14.44
N ARG A 76 -13.85 13.30 14.50
CA ARG A 76 -15.11 13.88 14.98
C ARG A 76 -16.19 13.75 13.92
N TYR A 77 -17.42 13.47 14.37
CA TYR A 77 -18.65 13.39 13.55
C TYR A 77 -18.63 12.34 12.42
N ILE A 78 -17.68 11.40 12.43
CA ILE A 78 -17.59 10.37 11.38
C ILE A 78 -18.87 9.52 11.29
N SER A 79 -19.50 9.23 12.42
CA SER A 79 -20.77 8.49 12.45
C SER A 79 -21.91 9.23 11.76
N ASP A 80 -21.98 10.55 11.92
CA ASP A 80 -22.99 11.39 11.27
C ASP A 80 -22.74 11.49 9.77
N ASP A 81 -21.47 11.63 9.37
CA ASP A 81 -21.03 11.65 7.97
C ASP A 81 -21.37 10.31 7.28
N ILE A 82 -21.09 9.16 7.93
CA ILE A 82 -21.44 7.82 7.42
C ILE A 82 -22.96 7.67 7.30
N LEU A 83 -23.73 8.08 8.32
CA LEU A 83 -25.19 8.02 8.27
C LEU A 83 -25.76 8.84 7.12
N LYS A 84 -25.18 10.00 6.83
CA LYS A 84 -25.55 10.83 5.69
C LYS A 84 -25.28 10.12 4.38
N VAL A 85 -24.08 9.55 4.20
CA VAL A 85 -23.72 8.76 3.00
C VAL A 85 -24.72 7.63 2.75
N ILE A 86 -25.07 6.87 3.79
CA ILE A 86 -26.01 5.75 3.67
C ILE A 86 -27.40 6.26 3.23
N LYS A 87 -27.90 7.33 3.84
CA LYS A 87 -29.21 7.92 3.49
C LYS A 87 -29.25 8.49 2.08
N GLU A 88 -28.13 8.99 1.56
CA GLU A 88 -28.05 9.49 0.19
C GLU A 88 -27.95 8.37 -0.85
N ALA A 89 -27.35 7.24 -0.48
CA ALA A 89 -27.19 6.09 -1.36
C ALA A 89 -28.47 5.23 -1.47
N ILE A 90 -29.31 5.23 -0.43
CA ILE A 90 -30.57 4.50 -0.38
C ILE A 90 -31.71 5.49 -0.60
N VAL A 91 -32.13 5.64 -1.86
CA VAL A 91 -33.26 6.49 -2.28
C VAL A 91 -34.58 5.74 -2.21
#